data_AF-A0AB36W4Q4-F1
#
_entry.id   AF-A0AB36W4Q4-F1
#
_cell.length_a   1.000
_cell.length_b   1.000
_cell.length_c   1.000
_cell.angle_alpha   90.00
_cell.angle_beta   90.00
_cell.angle_gamma   90.00
#
_symmetry.space_group_name_H-M   'P 1'
#
loop_
_entity.id
_entity.type
_entity.pdbx_description
1 polymer ?
#
loop_
_entity_poly.entity_id
_entity_poly.type
_entity_poly.pdbx_seq_one_letter_code
_entity_poly.pdbx_strand_id
1 'polypeptide(L)'
;MSSPKRNIIAIVGTTGVGKSQFSIELAKQLNGEIINADSMQVYKGAPLITNKHPYDEREGIPHHVMDHVNWGEEYFIHRFSQEANAAIEDIHSRGKLPIVIGGTHYYLQKLLFKHKTAGEKDERAKLRTLSEEEKELLNGPVEEVFKKLQEVDPVIAGKFHPQDQRKLMRALEIYLTTGERASEVYKEQKLEEFEDSSLKYNTLFFWLYCDKDVLSERLDKRVDKMIEGGALGEIRDLYEFYSQQDPRPDCTRSILQVIGFKEFLPWLTGGEQDGKRFAEGVERMKIRTRQYARYQVKWITKMLGVELHKESRFNYKYGGKMYLLDATDLSQWDNNVRDRGIRIAQQFTEQGSSQVSEPEAPDHLRNLLPTSEFFKKFRSNKLKESSANWKHYECSVCKDAEGRPLVAVGEDNWKIHESSRRHKKQVSYNERKRAHDEIVAKYKKIKEEKMKENGKNEEEVKKIKEEC
;
A
#
# COMPACT_ATOMS: atom_id res chain seq x y z
N MET A 1 -22.81 23.84 -22.33
CA MET A 1 -21.36 23.64 -22.11
C MET A 1 -21.15 23.43 -20.63
N SER A 2 -20.53 22.33 -20.18
CA SER A 2 -20.20 22.14 -18.76
C SER A 2 -19.23 23.24 -18.33
N SER A 3 -19.42 23.82 -17.14
CA SER A 3 -18.47 24.76 -16.54
C SER A 3 -17.05 24.17 -16.54
N PRO A 4 -16.00 24.97 -16.77
CA PRO A 4 -14.63 24.49 -16.72
C PRO A 4 -14.31 23.91 -15.34
N LYS A 5 -13.63 22.76 -15.31
CA LYS A 5 -13.18 22.17 -14.04
C LYS A 5 -12.12 23.07 -13.41
N ARG A 6 -12.20 23.26 -12.10
CA ARG A 6 -11.23 24.06 -11.33
C ARG A 6 -9.86 23.37 -11.29
N ASN A 7 -8.80 24.17 -11.21
CA ASN A 7 -7.41 23.69 -11.22
C ASN A 7 -7.00 23.14 -9.86
N ILE A 8 -6.21 22.07 -9.87
CA ILE A 8 -5.55 21.51 -8.68
C ILE A 8 -4.18 20.95 -9.08
N ILE A 9 -3.20 21.05 -8.18
CA ILE A 9 -1.88 20.44 -8.37
C ILE A 9 -1.72 19.28 -7.39
N ALA A 10 -1.21 18.14 -7.88
CA ALA A 10 -0.87 16.99 -7.08
C ALA A 10 0.63 16.70 -7.16
N ILE A 11 1.31 16.66 -6.02
CA ILE A 11 2.74 16.36 -5.91
C ILE A 11 2.92 14.96 -5.30
N VAL A 12 3.40 14.03 -6.12
CA VAL A 12 3.67 12.64 -5.74
C VAL A 12 5.17 12.34 -5.77
N GLY A 13 5.57 11.29 -5.07
CA GLY A 13 6.97 10.90 -4.97
C GLY A 13 7.26 10.18 -3.65
N THR A 14 8.42 9.55 -3.56
CA THR A 14 8.80 8.79 -2.38
C THR A 14 9.00 9.70 -1.16
N THR A 15 9.02 9.14 0.05
CA THR A 15 9.59 9.88 1.19
C THR A 15 11.06 10.26 0.91
N GLY A 16 11.54 11.38 1.47
CA GLY A 16 12.94 11.82 1.34
C GLY A 16 13.35 12.53 0.03
N VAL A 17 12.42 12.87 -0.86
CA VAL A 17 12.72 13.56 -2.16
C VAL A 17 12.39 15.05 -2.18
N GLY A 18 12.07 15.66 -1.03
CA GLY A 18 11.81 17.10 -0.95
C GLY A 18 10.40 17.57 -1.35
N LYS A 19 9.38 16.69 -1.35
CA LYS A 19 7.99 17.07 -1.71
C LYS A 19 7.46 18.29 -0.95
N SER A 20 7.70 18.36 0.36
CA SER A 20 7.25 19.48 1.19
C SER A 20 7.94 20.78 0.80
N GLN A 21 9.26 20.76 0.63
CA GLN A 21 10.04 21.91 0.16
C GLN A 21 9.50 22.44 -1.17
N PHE A 22 9.37 21.57 -2.18
CA PHE A 22 8.85 21.97 -3.49
C PHE A 22 7.41 22.50 -3.41
N SER A 23 6.58 21.93 -2.54
CA SER A 23 5.19 22.40 -2.39
C SER A 23 5.08 23.81 -1.82
N ILE A 24 5.99 24.20 -0.93
CA ILE A 24 6.04 25.54 -0.34
C ILE A 24 6.56 26.53 -1.37
N GLU A 25 7.65 26.18 -2.07
CA GLU A 25 8.18 26.96 -3.19
C GLU A 25 7.09 27.24 -4.24
N LEU A 26 6.31 26.22 -4.58
CA LEU A 26 5.21 26.32 -5.54
C LEU A 26 4.03 27.14 -5.02
N ALA A 27 3.62 26.91 -3.76
CA ALA A 27 2.52 27.65 -3.13
C ALA A 27 2.79 29.14 -3.05
N LYS A 28 4.03 29.52 -2.71
CA LYS A 28 4.48 30.91 -2.66
C LYS A 28 4.37 31.61 -4.01
N GLN A 29 4.73 30.92 -5.10
CA GLN A 29 4.72 31.48 -6.44
C GLN A 29 3.32 31.54 -7.07
N LEU A 30 2.42 30.62 -6.71
CA LEU A 30 1.11 30.48 -7.34
C LEU A 30 -0.07 30.86 -6.43
N ASN A 31 0.21 31.53 -5.30
CA ASN A 31 -0.80 31.87 -4.29
C ASN A 31 -1.62 30.64 -3.87
N GLY A 32 -0.90 29.55 -3.59
CA GLY A 32 -1.46 28.25 -3.27
C GLY A 32 -1.54 27.96 -1.77
N GLU A 33 -2.30 26.93 -1.43
CA GLU A 33 -2.37 26.37 -0.07
C GLU A 33 -2.21 24.85 -0.15
N ILE A 34 -1.60 24.25 0.88
CA ILE A 34 -1.19 22.85 0.87
C ILE A 34 -2.26 21.99 1.53
N ILE A 35 -2.63 20.87 0.89
CA ILE A 35 -3.48 19.83 1.46
C ILE A 35 -2.64 18.58 1.67
N ASN A 36 -2.53 18.13 2.92
CA ASN A 36 -1.81 16.91 3.24
C ASN A 36 -2.62 15.66 2.87
N ALA A 37 -1.98 14.71 2.20
CA ALA A 37 -2.50 13.40 1.84
C ALA A 37 -1.55 12.29 2.33
N ASP A 38 -1.06 12.40 3.56
CA ASP A 38 -0.30 11.37 4.25
C ASP A 38 -1.07 10.87 5.48
N SER A 39 -1.43 9.58 5.50
CA SER A 39 -2.24 8.99 6.55
C SER A 39 -1.64 9.09 7.95
N MET A 40 -0.33 9.28 8.08
CA MET A 40 0.31 9.39 9.39
C MET A 40 0.47 10.85 9.84
N GLN A 41 0.48 11.82 8.92
CA GLN A 41 0.68 13.24 9.25
C GLN A 41 -0.61 13.95 9.70
N VAL A 42 -1.76 13.29 9.57
CA VAL A 42 -3.04 13.77 10.11
C VAL A 42 -3.09 13.74 11.64
N TYR A 43 -2.31 12.87 12.29
CA TYR A 43 -2.32 12.75 13.74
C TYR A 43 -1.55 13.88 14.41
N LYS A 44 -2.08 14.39 15.52
CA LYS A 44 -1.48 15.43 16.35
C LYS A 44 -0.11 15.02 16.91
N GLY A 45 0.83 15.95 16.98
CA GLY A 45 2.14 15.71 17.60
C GLY A 45 2.99 14.70 16.83
N ALA A 46 3.98 14.10 17.48
CA ALA A 46 4.92 13.16 16.85
C ALA A 46 5.52 13.63 15.49
N PRO A 47 5.91 14.91 15.33
CA PRO A 47 6.35 15.45 14.03
C PRO A 47 7.60 14.78 13.47
N LEU A 48 8.52 14.28 14.31
CA LEU A 48 9.76 13.67 13.84
C LEU A 48 9.49 12.31 13.19
N ILE A 49 8.84 11.38 13.89
CA ILE A 49 8.58 10.03 13.35
C ILE A 49 7.56 10.04 12.20
N THR A 50 6.63 11.00 12.19
CA THR A 50 5.70 11.20 11.06
C THR A 50 6.27 12.10 9.96
N ASN A 51 7.48 12.63 10.15
CA ASN A 51 8.20 13.48 9.20
C ASN A 51 7.35 14.67 8.71
N LYS A 52 6.66 15.34 9.64
CA LYS A 52 5.93 16.58 9.34
C LYS A 52 6.92 17.67 8.96
N HIS A 53 6.55 18.50 7.99
CA HIS A 53 7.38 19.65 7.65
C HIS A 53 7.39 20.65 8.83
N PRO A 54 8.57 21.11 9.30
CA PRO A 54 8.67 22.04 10.43
C PRO A 54 7.85 23.32 10.19
N TYR A 55 7.21 23.86 11.22
CA TYR A 55 6.30 25.02 11.07
C TYR A 55 7.00 26.30 10.61
N ASP A 56 8.21 26.53 11.12
CA ASP A 56 9.10 27.63 10.79
C ASP A 56 9.58 27.57 9.32
N GLU A 57 9.71 26.38 8.77
CA GLU A 57 10.06 26.17 7.36
C GLU A 57 8.86 26.24 6.40
N ARG A 58 7.62 26.48 6.88
CA ARG A 58 6.42 26.57 6.01
C ARG A 58 6.22 27.94 5.37
N GLU A 59 7.02 28.94 5.73
CA GLU A 59 6.91 30.32 5.23
C GLU A 59 5.50 30.93 5.33
N GLY A 60 4.73 30.55 6.36
CA GLY A 60 3.36 31.00 6.56
C GLY A 60 2.32 30.40 5.60
N ILE A 61 2.70 29.44 4.75
CA ILE A 61 1.78 28.77 3.82
C ILE A 61 0.81 27.87 4.60
N PRO A 62 -0.52 28.06 4.48
CA PRO A 62 -1.51 27.23 5.14
C PRO A 62 -1.40 25.75 4.75
N HIS A 63 -1.49 24.88 5.75
CA HIS A 63 -1.54 23.43 5.57
C HIS A 63 -2.86 22.89 6.13
N HIS A 64 -3.60 22.17 5.30
CA HIS A 64 -4.89 21.58 5.61
C HIS A 64 -4.77 20.07 5.81
N VAL A 65 -5.73 19.48 6.55
CA VAL A 65 -5.83 18.02 6.77
C VAL A 65 -4.55 17.44 7.38
N MET A 66 -3.97 18.14 8.35
CA MET A 66 -2.68 17.79 8.96
C MET A 66 -2.72 18.12 10.45
N ASP A 67 -2.11 17.25 11.27
CA ASP A 67 -1.89 17.49 12.71
C ASP A 67 -3.18 17.80 13.51
N HIS A 68 -4.29 17.14 13.20
CA HIS A 68 -5.62 17.45 13.78
C HIS A 68 -6.35 16.24 14.40
N VAL A 69 -5.88 15.01 14.17
CA VAL A 69 -6.50 13.76 14.66
C VAL A 69 -5.83 13.29 15.95
N ASN A 70 -6.60 12.92 16.98
CA ASN A 70 -6.01 12.40 18.22
C ASN A 70 -5.50 10.95 18.04
N TRP A 71 -4.54 10.51 18.86
CA TRP A 71 -3.87 9.20 18.70
C TRP A 71 -4.80 7.98 18.82
N GLY A 72 -5.87 8.09 19.60
CA GLY A 72 -6.88 7.03 19.78
C GLY A 72 -7.95 6.98 18.70
N GLU A 73 -8.00 7.99 17.81
CA GLU A 73 -8.96 7.99 16.71
C GLU A 73 -8.45 7.19 15.52
N GLU A 74 -9.35 6.52 14.81
CA GLU A 74 -9.01 5.95 13.51
C GLU A 74 -9.21 6.99 12.40
N TYR A 75 -8.26 7.05 11.48
CA TYR A 75 -8.34 7.89 10.28
C TYR A 75 -8.39 7.03 9.02
N PHE A 76 -9.36 7.30 8.15
CA PHE A 76 -9.71 6.46 7.02
C PHE A 76 -10.12 7.28 5.80
N ILE A 77 -10.24 6.59 4.66
CA ILE A 77 -10.38 7.19 3.33
C ILE A 77 -11.58 8.14 3.18
N HIS A 78 -12.71 7.84 3.83
CA HIS A 78 -13.92 8.65 3.72
C HIS A 78 -13.78 9.97 4.49
N ARG A 79 -13.27 9.90 5.73
CA ARG A 79 -12.93 11.08 6.52
C ARG A 79 -11.95 11.99 5.78
N PHE A 80 -10.86 11.41 5.24
CA PHE A 80 -9.93 12.13 4.37
C PHE A 80 -10.63 12.79 3.18
N SER A 81 -11.47 12.05 2.46
CA SER A 81 -12.14 12.59 1.27
C SER A 81 -13.04 13.77 1.61
N GLN A 82 -13.78 13.72 2.72
CA GLN A 82 -14.65 14.80 3.15
C GLN A 82 -13.84 16.04 3.53
N GLU A 83 -12.83 15.87 4.39
CA GLU A 83 -11.98 16.96 4.86
C GLU A 83 -11.17 17.60 3.72
N ALA A 84 -10.58 16.78 2.83
CA ALA A 84 -9.81 17.28 1.68
C ALA A 84 -10.69 17.97 0.64
N ASN A 85 -11.90 17.45 0.34
CA ASN A 85 -12.83 18.15 -0.56
C ASN A 85 -13.28 19.47 0.04
N ALA A 86 -13.59 19.52 1.34
CA ALA A 86 -13.95 20.77 2.02
C ALA A 86 -12.81 21.80 1.92
N ALA A 87 -11.56 21.38 2.14
CA ALA A 87 -10.39 22.24 1.97
C ALA A 87 -10.23 22.73 0.52
N ILE A 88 -10.42 21.86 -0.49
CA ILE A 88 -10.35 22.27 -1.90
C ILE A 88 -11.40 23.35 -2.22
N GLU A 89 -12.65 23.13 -1.81
CA GLU A 89 -13.74 24.07 -2.05
C GLU A 89 -13.47 25.42 -1.37
N ASP A 90 -13.02 25.38 -0.12
CA ASP A 90 -12.66 26.54 0.68
C ASP A 90 -11.52 27.35 0.05
N ILE A 91 -10.42 26.69 -0.35
CA ILE A 91 -9.28 27.30 -1.03
C ILE A 91 -9.70 27.93 -2.37
N HIS A 92 -10.49 27.21 -3.18
CA HIS A 92 -11.00 27.72 -4.45
C HIS A 92 -11.93 28.92 -4.26
N SER A 93 -12.74 28.93 -3.20
CA SER A 93 -13.65 30.06 -2.91
C SER A 93 -12.90 31.36 -2.61
N ARG A 94 -11.67 31.26 -2.11
CA ARG A 94 -10.74 32.39 -1.91
C ARG A 94 -9.91 32.75 -3.16
N GLY A 95 -10.16 32.10 -4.29
CA GLY A 95 -9.39 32.31 -5.53
C GLY A 95 -7.95 31.79 -5.45
N LYS A 96 -7.64 30.88 -4.52
CA LYS A 96 -6.32 30.29 -4.34
C LYS A 96 -6.21 28.92 -4.99
N LEU A 97 -4.98 28.43 -5.17
CA LEU A 97 -4.69 27.15 -5.81
C LEU A 97 -4.46 26.03 -4.76
N PRO A 98 -5.29 24.98 -4.72
CA PRO A 98 -5.02 23.84 -3.85
C PRO A 98 -3.86 22.99 -4.40
N ILE A 99 -2.90 22.69 -3.54
CA ILE A 99 -1.73 21.85 -3.82
C ILE A 99 -1.77 20.64 -2.90
N VAL A 100 -2.14 19.48 -3.43
CA VAL A 100 -2.22 18.24 -2.66
C VAL A 100 -0.87 17.54 -2.66
N ILE A 101 -0.35 17.23 -1.47
CA ILE A 101 0.93 16.54 -1.31
C ILE A 101 0.78 15.32 -0.43
N GLY A 102 1.41 14.19 -0.78
CA GLY A 102 1.37 13.05 0.12
C GLY A 102 1.96 11.76 -0.42
N GLY A 103 2.31 10.87 0.50
CA GLY A 103 2.75 9.51 0.19
C GLY A 103 1.62 8.48 0.17
N THR A 104 0.41 8.87 0.61
CA THR A 104 -0.74 7.96 0.73
C THR A 104 -1.55 7.95 -0.55
N HIS A 105 -1.06 7.13 -1.46
CA HIS A 105 -1.56 7.05 -2.82
C HIS A 105 -3.05 6.75 -2.98
N TYR A 106 -3.63 5.93 -2.09
CA TYR A 106 -5.05 5.60 -2.17
C TYR A 106 -5.96 6.78 -1.78
N TYR A 107 -5.47 7.71 -0.96
CA TYR A 107 -6.13 8.99 -0.69
C TYR A 107 -6.17 9.86 -1.94
N LEU A 108 -5.04 9.99 -2.64
CA LEU A 108 -4.98 10.72 -3.91
C LEU A 108 -5.93 10.11 -4.97
N GLN A 109 -6.02 8.78 -5.03
CA GLN A 109 -6.98 8.11 -5.92
C GLN A 109 -8.42 8.52 -5.62
N LYS A 110 -8.83 8.48 -4.34
CA LYS A 110 -10.17 8.89 -3.93
C LYS A 110 -10.45 10.37 -4.24
N LEU A 111 -9.47 11.24 -3.99
CA LEU A 111 -9.63 12.68 -4.10
C LEU A 111 -9.68 13.16 -5.54
N LEU A 112 -8.82 12.61 -6.40
CA LEU A 112 -8.59 13.16 -7.74
C LEU A 112 -9.41 12.43 -8.83
N PHE A 113 -9.84 11.20 -8.58
CA PHE A 113 -10.54 10.38 -9.57
C PHE A 113 -11.95 10.04 -9.12
N LYS A 114 -12.90 10.09 -10.07
CA LYS A 114 -14.27 9.61 -9.92
C LYS A 114 -14.30 8.08 -9.83
N HIS A 115 -15.22 7.55 -9.05
CA HIS A 115 -15.62 6.14 -9.02
C HIS A 115 -14.49 5.13 -8.72
N LYS A 116 -13.38 5.57 -8.11
CA LYS A 116 -12.23 4.69 -7.77
C LYS A 116 -12.32 3.97 -6.45
N THR A 117 -13.35 4.26 -5.68
CA THR A 117 -13.57 3.63 -4.38
C THR A 117 -15.03 3.24 -4.33
N ALA A 118 -15.31 2.03 -3.83
CA ALA A 118 -16.65 1.46 -3.81
C ALA A 118 -17.67 2.41 -3.15
N GLY A 119 -17.25 3.21 -2.16
CA GLY A 119 -18.17 4.07 -1.42
C GLY A 119 -18.48 5.44 -2.01
N GLU A 120 -18.32 5.65 -3.33
CA GLU A 120 -18.84 6.85 -3.99
C GLU A 120 -20.28 6.69 -4.50
N LYS A 121 -20.70 5.43 -4.79
CA LYS A 121 -22.13 5.10 -4.96
C LYS A 121 -22.83 4.90 -3.60
N ASP A 122 -22.09 4.51 -2.56
CA ASP A 122 -22.60 4.36 -1.18
C ASP A 122 -23.23 5.65 -0.60
N GLU A 123 -22.81 6.84 -1.03
CA GLU A 123 -23.44 8.09 -0.58
C GLU A 123 -24.75 8.43 -1.32
N ARG A 124 -24.98 7.85 -2.51
CA ARG A 124 -26.23 8.05 -3.28
C ARG A 124 -27.27 6.98 -2.99
N ALA A 125 -26.86 5.78 -2.63
CA ALA A 125 -27.75 4.73 -2.14
C ALA A 125 -27.99 4.96 -0.64
N LYS A 126 -29.25 4.89 -0.18
CA LYS A 126 -29.53 4.78 1.26
C LYS A 126 -28.96 3.43 1.72
N LEU A 127 -27.72 3.40 2.21
CA LEU A 127 -27.09 2.18 2.70
C LEU A 127 -27.95 1.57 3.80
N ARG A 128 -28.19 0.26 3.69
CA ARG A 128 -28.83 -0.48 4.76
C ARG A 128 -27.90 -0.50 5.97
N THR A 129 -28.45 -0.20 7.15
CA THR A 129 -27.73 -0.40 8.42
C THR A 129 -27.53 -1.90 8.63
N LEU A 130 -26.29 -2.31 8.86
CA LEU A 130 -25.93 -3.70 9.16
C LEU A 130 -26.57 -4.14 10.47
N SER A 131 -27.10 -5.36 10.52
CA SER A 131 -27.52 -6.01 11.76
C SER A 131 -26.29 -6.34 12.63
N GLU A 132 -26.50 -6.57 13.93
CA GLU A 132 -25.40 -6.98 14.82
C GLU A 132 -24.76 -8.30 14.36
N GLU A 133 -25.56 -9.27 13.90
CA GLU A 133 -25.07 -10.53 13.32
C GLU A 133 -24.16 -10.32 12.10
N GLU A 134 -24.48 -9.34 11.25
CA GLU A 134 -23.68 -9.01 10.08
C GLU A 134 -22.37 -8.31 10.44
N LYS A 135 -22.40 -7.47 11.49
CA LYS A 135 -21.19 -6.88 12.05
C LYS A 135 -20.31 -7.94 12.70
N GLU A 136 -20.89 -8.88 13.43
CA GLU A 136 -20.17 -10.02 14.00
C GLU A 136 -19.54 -10.88 12.90
N LEU A 137 -20.27 -11.18 11.83
CA LEU A 137 -19.74 -11.90 10.67
C LEU A 137 -18.55 -11.15 10.04
N LEU A 138 -18.69 -9.85 9.80
CA LEU A 138 -17.61 -9.05 9.21
C LEU A 138 -16.37 -9.01 10.12
N ASN A 139 -16.57 -8.91 11.44
CA ASN A 139 -15.48 -8.91 12.42
C ASN A 139 -15.00 -10.32 12.84
N GLY A 140 -15.63 -11.37 12.30
CA GLY A 140 -15.36 -12.76 12.61
C GLY A 140 -14.15 -13.35 11.88
N PRO A 141 -13.98 -14.69 11.95
CA PRO A 141 -12.92 -15.40 11.26
C PRO A 141 -12.95 -15.16 9.75
N VAL A 142 -11.76 -14.98 9.14
CA VAL A 142 -11.65 -14.65 7.72
C VAL A 142 -12.23 -15.76 6.83
N GLU A 143 -12.19 -17.01 7.29
CA GLU A 143 -12.74 -18.17 6.61
C GLU A 143 -14.28 -18.07 6.46
N GLU A 144 -14.98 -17.53 7.47
CA GLU A 144 -16.43 -17.35 7.43
C GLU A 144 -16.83 -16.23 6.47
N VAL A 145 -16.11 -15.10 6.54
CA VAL A 145 -16.27 -13.98 5.60
C VAL A 145 -16.02 -14.46 4.16
N PHE A 146 -14.96 -15.24 3.96
CA PHE A 146 -14.61 -15.77 2.65
C PHE A 146 -15.69 -16.72 2.10
N LYS A 147 -16.15 -17.66 2.92
CA LYS A 147 -17.22 -18.61 2.55
C LYS A 147 -18.49 -17.86 2.17
N LYS A 148 -18.89 -16.87 2.96
CA LYS A 148 -20.08 -16.06 2.64
C LYS A 148 -19.90 -15.28 1.35
N LEU A 149 -18.72 -14.69 1.14
CA LEU A 149 -18.42 -13.96 -0.09
C LEU A 149 -18.45 -14.88 -1.33
N GLN A 150 -18.01 -16.13 -1.21
CA GLN A 150 -18.10 -17.11 -2.30
C GLN A 150 -19.55 -17.44 -2.69
N GLU A 151 -20.47 -17.48 -1.72
CA GLU A 151 -21.89 -17.70 -1.98
C GLU A 151 -22.53 -16.52 -2.72
N VAL A 152 -22.20 -15.28 -2.32
CA VAL A 152 -22.89 -14.08 -2.83
C VAL A 152 -22.22 -13.47 -4.06
N ASP A 153 -20.88 -13.49 -4.14
CA ASP A 153 -20.07 -12.92 -5.23
C ASP A 153 -18.82 -13.80 -5.51
N PRO A 154 -18.99 -14.97 -6.16
CA PRO A 154 -17.89 -15.88 -6.46
C PRO A 154 -16.81 -15.25 -7.37
N VAL A 155 -17.18 -14.26 -8.17
CA VAL A 155 -16.27 -13.57 -9.09
C VAL A 155 -15.24 -12.75 -8.31
N ILE A 156 -15.68 -11.97 -7.32
CA ILE A 156 -14.74 -11.19 -6.50
C ILE A 156 -13.98 -12.08 -5.52
N ALA A 157 -14.62 -13.12 -4.98
CA ALA A 157 -13.98 -14.08 -4.09
C ALA A 157 -12.81 -14.80 -4.77
N GLY A 158 -12.96 -15.24 -6.03
CA GLY A 158 -11.88 -15.85 -6.81
C GLY A 158 -10.68 -14.92 -7.03
N LYS A 159 -10.92 -13.61 -7.13
CA LYS A 159 -9.88 -12.62 -7.39
C LYS A 159 -8.98 -12.34 -6.19
N PHE A 160 -9.50 -12.50 -4.97
CA PHE A 160 -8.77 -12.21 -3.73
C PHE A 160 -8.15 -13.48 -3.12
N HIS A 161 -7.11 -13.29 -2.32
CA HIS A 161 -6.54 -14.39 -1.55
C HIS A 161 -7.45 -14.70 -0.35
N PRO A 162 -7.68 -15.97 0.03
CA PRO A 162 -8.60 -16.33 1.12
C PRO A 162 -8.24 -15.74 2.50
N GLN A 163 -6.98 -15.35 2.70
CA GLN A 163 -6.52 -14.68 3.93
C GLN A 163 -6.45 -13.14 3.81
N ASP A 164 -6.91 -12.52 2.71
CA ASP A 164 -6.92 -11.06 2.56
C ASP A 164 -8.13 -10.45 3.27
N GLN A 165 -8.17 -10.58 4.59
CA GLN A 165 -9.31 -10.29 5.44
C GLN A 165 -9.93 -8.91 5.14
N ARG A 166 -9.10 -7.87 5.03
CA ARG A 166 -9.57 -6.50 4.75
C ARG A 166 -10.33 -6.38 3.43
N LYS A 167 -9.82 -7.00 2.34
CA LYS A 167 -10.50 -6.94 1.04
C LYS A 167 -11.75 -7.81 0.99
N LEU A 168 -11.72 -8.96 1.64
CA LEU A 168 -12.86 -9.87 1.74
C LEU A 168 -13.99 -9.23 2.53
N MET A 169 -13.69 -8.69 3.72
CA MET A 169 -14.63 -7.94 4.54
C MET A 169 -15.24 -6.79 3.75
N ARG A 170 -14.43 -5.96 3.09
CA ARG A 170 -14.96 -4.81 2.33
C ARG A 170 -15.84 -5.24 1.16
N ALA A 171 -15.49 -6.32 0.45
CA ALA A 171 -16.32 -6.82 -0.64
C ALA A 171 -17.68 -7.35 -0.14
N LEU A 172 -17.68 -8.03 1.01
CA LEU A 172 -18.91 -8.51 1.64
C LEU A 172 -19.74 -7.35 2.21
N GLU A 173 -19.09 -6.36 2.84
CA GLU A 173 -19.73 -5.15 3.37
C GLU A 173 -20.47 -4.37 2.28
N ILE A 174 -19.88 -4.23 1.08
CA ILE A 174 -20.57 -3.61 -0.07
C ILE A 174 -21.88 -4.35 -0.35
N TYR A 175 -21.82 -5.67 -0.50
CA TYR A 175 -23.02 -6.48 -0.76
C TYR A 175 -24.08 -6.36 0.35
N LEU A 176 -23.67 -6.41 1.61
CA LEU A 176 -24.60 -6.33 2.74
C LEU A 176 -25.28 -4.96 2.86
N THR A 177 -24.57 -3.88 2.50
CA THR A 177 -25.07 -2.51 2.64
C THR A 177 -25.83 -2.00 1.42
N THR A 178 -25.42 -2.38 0.20
CA THR A 178 -26.05 -1.93 -1.06
C THR A 178 -26.97 -2.97 -1.69
N GLY A 179 -26.79 -4.26 -1.38
CA GLY A 179 -27.44 -5.38 -2.08
C GLY A 179 -26.82 -5.73 -3.43
N GLU A 180 -25.84 -4.96 -3.90
CA GLU A 180 -25.15 -5.16 -5.19
C GLU A 180 -23.86 -5.96 -5.00
N ARG A 181 -23.52 -6.82 -5.97
CA ARG A 181 -22.25 -7.55 -5.93
C ARG A 181 -21.09 -6.59 -6.17
N ALA A 182 -20.04 -6.70 -5.37
CA ALA A 182 -18.83 -5.89 -5.55
C ALA A 182 -18.23 -6.05 -6.95
N SER A 183 -18.29 -7.26 -7.54
CA SER A 183 -17.85 -7.52 -8.91
C SER A 183 -18.63 -6.74 -9.97
N GLU A 184 -19.94 -6.56 -9.79
CA GLU A 184 -20.81 -5.78 -10.66
C GLU A 184 -20.53 -4.28 -10.51
N VAL A 185 -20.45 -3.79 -9.27
CA VAL A 185 -20.06 -2.40 -8.96
C VAL A 185 -18.72 -2.06 -9.63
N TYR A 186 -17.70 -2.90 -9.47
CA TYR A 186 -16.39 -2.67 -10.11
C TYR A 186 -16.42 -2.78 -11.65
N LYS A 187 -17.38 -3.51 -12.22
CA LYS A 187 -17.56 -3.61 -13.67
C LYS A 187 -18.21 -2.34 -14.23
N GLU A 188 -19.23 -1.83 -13.56
CA GLU A 188 -19.89 -0.57 -13.92
C GLU A 188 -18.94 0.62 -13.81
N GLN A 189 -18.19 0.73 -12.72
CA GLN A 189 -17.17 1.78 -12.55
C GLN A 189 -16.17 1.79 -13.72
N LYS A 190 -15.76 0.60 -14.19
CA LYS A 190 -14.89 0.50 -15.36
C LYS A 190 -15.57 0.94 -16.65
N LEU A 191 -16.87 0.72 -16.82
CA LEU A 191 -17.62 1.15 -18.01
C LEU A 191 -17.74 2.68 -18.03
N GLU A 192 -18.08 3.29 -16.90
CA GLU A 192 -18.16 4.74 -16.73
C GLU A 192 -16.80 5.42 -17.05
N GLU A 193 -15.67 4.80 -16.69
CA GLU A 193 -14.32 5.27 -17.05
C GLU A 193 -14.04 5.31 -18.58
N PHE A 194 -14.83 4.63 -19.41
CA PHE A 194 -14.68 4.70 -20.87
C PHE A 194 -15.44 5.87 -21.49
N GLU A 195 -16.44 6.42 -20.80
CA GLU A 195 -17.35 7.44 -21.35
C GLU A 195 -16.84 8.87 -21.16
N ASP A 196 -16.27 9.19 -19.99
CA ASP A 196 -15.71 10.52 -19.68
C ASP A 196 -14.40 10.39 -18.88
N SER A 197 -13.66 11.50 -18.83
CA SER A 197 -12.48 11.64 -17.98
C SER A 197 -12.80 11.28 -16.53
N SER A 198 -11.91 10.46 -15.98
CA SER A 198 -11.99 9.99 -14.61
C SER A 198 -11.56 11.07 -13.61
N LEU A 199 -10.90 12.14 -14.02
CA LEU A 199 -10.46 13.20 -13.11
C LEU A 199 -11.62 14.08 -12.61
N LYS A 200 -11.64 14.41 -11.32
CA LYS A 200 -12.66 15.31 -10.72
C LYS A 200 -12.39 16.79 -11.00
N TYR A 201 -11.11 17.15 -11.12
CA TYR A 201 -10.60 18.51 -11.31
C TYR A 201 -9.72 18.59 -12.55
N ASN A 202 -9.41 19.80 -13.02
CA ASN A 202 -8.32 19.99 -13.98
C ASN A 202 -7.00 19.83 -13.21
N THR A 203 -6.32 18.68 -13.38
CA THR A 203 -5.26 18.25 -12.45
C THR A 203 -3.89 18.18 -13.12
N LEU A 204 -2.93 18.90 -12.55
CA LEU A 204 -1.50 18.78 -12.87
C LEU A 204 -0.80 17.83 -11.90
N PHE A 205 -0.07 16.85 -12.41
CA PHE A 205 0.68 15.90 -11.59
C PHE A 205 2.18 16.14 -11.71
N PHE A 206 2.84 16.37 -10.57
CA PHE A 206 4.29 16.32 -10.45
C PHE A 206 4.72 15.03 -9.79
N TRP A 207 5.73 14.37 -10.36
CA TRP A 207 6.41 13.25 -9.72
C TRP A 207 7.86 13.63 -9.40
N LEU A 208 8.13 13.91 -8.13
CA LEU A 208 9.51 14.07 -7.67
C LEU A 208 10.16 12.69 -7.55
N TYR A 209 11.23 12.50 -8.32
CA TYR A 209 11.95 11.25 -8.41
C TYR A 209 13.40 11.42 -7.94
N CYS A 210 13.96 10.39 -7.32
CA CYS A 210 15.37 10.29 -7.00
C CYS A 210 15.82 8.88 -7.36
N ASP A 211 17.02 8.74 -7.93
CA ASP A 211 17.63 7.44 -8.16
C ASP A 211 17.64 6.59 -6.88
N LYS A 212 17.44 5.29 -7.06
CA LYS A 212 17.23 4.34 -5.96
C LYS A 212 18.41 4.29 -4.99
N ASP A 213 19.64 4.29 -5.51
CA ASP A 213 20.82 4.07 -4.67
C ASP A 213 21.14 5.34 -3.87
N VAL A 214 21.04 6.51 -4.53
CA VAL A 214 21.14 7.82 -3.86
C VAL A 214 20.03 8.00 -2.82
N LEU A 215 18.79 7.61 -3.16
CA LEU A 215 17.65 7.70 -2.24
C LEU A 215 17.84 6.81 -1.02
N SER A 216 18.37 5.59 -1.20
CA SER A 216 18.60 4.65 -0.10
C SER A 216 19.52 5.26 0.96
N GLU A 217 20.64 5.84 0.54
CA GLU A 217 21.60 6.48 1.45
C GLU A 217 20.97 7.69 2.16
N ARG A 218 20.21 8.52 1.44
CA ARG A 218 19.49 9.66 2.03
C ARG A 218 18.48 9.24 3.07
N LEU A 219 17.72 8.17 2.82
CA LEU A 219 16.73 7.66 3.75
C LEU A 219 17.38 7.12 5.03
N ASP A 220 18.53 6.47 4.91
CA ASP A 220 19.27 5.95 6.06
C ASP A 220 19.80 7.09 6.93
N LYS A 221 20.49 8.07 6.32
CA LYS A 221 20.96 9.28 7.01
C LYS A 221 19.82 10.07 7.64
N ARG A 222 18.65 10.09 7.00
CA ARG A 222 17.45 10.76 7.55
C ARG A 222 16.94 10.07 8.81
N VAL A 223 16.95 8.73 8.85
CA VAL A 223 16.60 8.00 10.07
C VAL A 223 17.61 8.30 11.18
N ASP A 224 18.91 8.32 10.86
CA ASP A 224 19.94 8.65 11.85
C ASP A 224 19.73 10.05 12.44
N LYS A 225 19.54 11.06 11.58
CA LYS A 225 19.20 12.43 11.99
C LYS A 225 17.91 12.53 12.78
N MET A 226 16.91 11.71 12.46
CA MET A 226 15.63 11.69 13.17
C MET A 226 15.81 11.21 14.62
N ILE A 227 16.64 10.17 14.83
CA ILE A 227 16.97 9.67 16.17
C ILE A 227 17.79 10.71 16.95
N GLU A 228 18.82 11.30 16.32
CA GLU A 228 19.62 12.38 16.90
C GLU A 228 18.77 13.61 17.25
N GLY A 229 17.76 13.91 16.43
CA GLY A 229 16.82 15.02 16.60
C GLY A 229 15.77 14.82 17.70
N GLY A 230 15.83 13.74 18.47
CA GLY A 230 14.96 13.53 19.63
C GLY A 230 13.72 12.67 19.37
N ALA A 231 13.65 11.93 18.26
CA ALA A 231 12.50 11.06 17.96
C ALA A 231 12.25 9.99 19.05
N LEU A 232 13.25 9.65 19.86
CA LEU A 232 13.08 8.75 21.00
C LEU A 232 12.11 9.27 22.05
N GLY A 233 11.97 10.60 22.20
CA GLY A 233 10.92 11.18 23.05
C GLY A 233 9.53 10.80 22.53
N GLU A 234 9.28 11.08 21.25
CA GLU A 234 7.98 10.77 20.60
C GLU A 234 7.66 9.26 20.62
N ILE A 235 8.69 8.42 20.46
CA ILE A 235 8.54 6.95 20.52
C ILE A 235 8.13 6.50 21.93
N ARG A 236 8.68 7.13 22.98
CA ARG A 236 8.29 6.85 24.37
C ARG A 236 6.89 7.34 24.68
N ASP A 237 6.52 8.53 24.22
CA ASP A 237 5.16 9.05 24.40
C ASP A 237 4.13 8.12 23.75
N LEU A 238 4.41 7.65 22.53
CA LEU A 238 3.59 6.62 21.88
C LEU A 238 3.58 5.29 22.64
N TYR A 239 4.68 4.92 23.27
CA TYR A 239 4.75 3.70 24.07
C TYR A 239 3.92 3.79 25.34
N GLU A 240 3.92 4.95 26.00
CA GLU A 240 3.06 5.22 27.14
C GLU A 240 1.59 5.12 26.74
N PHE A 241 1.19 5.81 25.66
CA PHE A 241 -0.15 5.72 25.10
C PHE A 241 -0.54 4.27 24.73
N TYR A 242 0.37 3.53 24.10
CA TYR A 242 0.20 2.12 23.76
C TYR A 242 0.02 1.24 25.02
N SER A 243 0.79 1.49 26.06
CA SER A 243 0.82 0.67 27.28
C SER A 243 -0.39 0.88 28.18
N GLN A 244 -1.04 2.04 28.08
CA GLN A 244 -2.28 2.35 28.79
C GLN A 244 -3.52 1.66 28.19
N GLN A 245 -3.41 1.06 27.01
CA GLN A 245 -4.53 0.39 26.34
C GLN A 245 -4.67 -1.08 26.76
N ASP A 246 -5.91 -1.48 27.07
CA ASP A 246 -6.27 -2.86 27.41
C ASP A 246 -7.51 -3.31 26.62
N PRO A 247 -7.43 -4.36 25.78
CA PRO A 247 -6.24 -5.13 25.43
C PRO A 247 -5.21 -4.31 24.65
N ARG A 248 -3.93 -4.69 24.75
CA ARG A 248 -2.86 -4.04 23.98
C ARG A 248 -3.13 -4.14 22.47
N PRO A 249 -3.06 -3.03 21.73
CA PRO A 249 -3.35 -3.01 20.30
C PRO A 249 -2.26 -3.75 19.50
N ASP A 250 -2.63 -4.29 18.34
CA ASP A 250 -1.74 -5.02 17.43
C ASP A 250 -0.90 -4.11 16.51
N CYS A 251 -0.98 -2.79 16.72
CA CYS A 251 -0.33 -1.75 15.91
C CYS A 251 -0.73 -1.75 14.42
N THR A 252 -1.91 -2.29 14.09
CA THR A 252 -2.45 -2.31 12.71
C THR A 252 -3.45 -1.18 12.43
N ARG A 253 -3.74 -0.35 13.45
CA ARG A 253 -4.73 0.74 13.47
C ARG A 253 -4.12 2.02 14.06
N SER A 254 -4.83 3.13 13.88
CA SER A 254 -4.47 4.49 14.34
C SER A 254 -3.04 4.92 13.98
N ILE A 255 -2.47 5.85 14.75
CA ILE A 255 -1.07 6.32 14.62
C ILE A 255 -0.06 5.20 14.85
N LEU A 256 -0.41 4.13 15.56
CA LEU A 256 0.50 3.02 15.90
C LEU A 256 1.03 2.26 14.67
N GLN A 257 0.40 2.46 13.49
CA GLN A 257 0.88 1.95 12.21
C GLN A 257 2.18 2.60 11.72
N VAL A 258 2.56 3.76 12.26
CA VAL A 258 3.70 4.57 11.81
C VAL A 258 4.99 3.75 11.75
N ILE A 259 5.80 4.02 10.73
CA ILE A 259 7.16 3.48 10.64
C ILE A 259 8.03 4.33 11.57
N GLY A 260 8.56 3.71 12.63
CA GLY A 260 9.33 4.41 13.66
C GLY A 260 8.86 4.13 15.08
N PHE A 261 7.70 3.48 15.27
CA PHE A 261 7.22 3.07 16.59
C PHE A 261 7.36 1.55 16.80
N LYS A 262 6.60 0.75 16.04
CA LYS A 262 6.53 -0.71 16.20
C LYS A 262 7.88 -1.42 16.01
N GLU A 263 8.81 -0.82 15.27
CA GLU A 263 10.17 -1.32 15.12
C GLU A 263 10.95 -1.32 16.45
N PHE A 264 10.60 -0.42 17.39
CA PHE A 264 11.23 -0.26 18.70
C PHE A 264 10.49 -0.95 19.84
N LEU A 265 9.29 -1.52 19.62
CA LEU A 265 8.54 -2.23 20.67
C LEU A 265 9.36 -3.29 21.43
N PRO A 266 10.19 -4.14 20.79
CA PRO A 266 11.02 -5.11 21.52
C PRO A 266 12.06 -4.47 22.45
N TRP A 267 12.54 -3.27 22.11
CA TRP A 267 13.48 -2.50 22.93
C TRP A 267 12.75 -1.82 24.11
N LEU A 268 11.60 -1.19 23.85
CA LEU A 268 10.76 -0.53 24.86
C LEU A 268 10.25 -1.52 25.92
N THR A 269 9.70 -2.65 25.48
CA THR A 269 9.22 -3.72 26.36
C THR A 269 10.34 -4.44 27.13
N GLY A 270 11.58 -4.35 26.65
CA GLY A 270 12.77 -4.89 27.30
C GLY A 270 13.41 -3.95 28.33
N GLY A 271 12.82 -2.79 28.61
CA GLY A 271 13.31 -1.84 29.62
C GLY A 271 14.40 -0.88 29.12
N GLU A 272 14.50 -0.64 27.80
CA GLU A 272 15.37 0.36 27.16
C GLU A 272 16.90 0.25 27.39
N GLN A 273 17.38 -0.72 28.16
CA GLN A 273 18.82 -0.88 28.46
C GLN A 273 19.58 -1.73 27.43
N ASP A 274 18.87 -2.45 26.57
CA ASP A 274 19.45 -3.34 25.57
C ASP A 274 19.85 -2.57 24.30
N GLY A 275 21.12 -2.15 24.24
CA GLY A 275 21.70 -1.45 23.09
C GLY A 275 21.66 -2.26 21.79
N LYS A 276 21.64 -3.60 21.87
CA LYS A 276 21.51 -4.46 20.67
C LYS A 276 20.09 -4.36 20.11
N ARG A 277 19.06 -4.46 20.95
CA ARG A 277 17.67 -4.28 20.50
C ARG A 277 17.39 -2.88 19.97
N PHE A 278 18.02 -1.87 20.55
CA PHE A 278 17.97 -0.51 20.03
C PHE A 278 18.50 -0.44 18.59
N ALA A 279 19.72 -0.94 18.37
CA ALA A 279 20.33 -0.97 17.05
C ALA A 279 19.51 -1.78 16.03
N GLU A 280 18.92 -2.90 16.46
CA GLU A 280 17.99 -3.68 15.63
C GLU A 280 16.73 -2.88 15.27
N GLY A 281 16.18 -2.10 16.20
CA GLY A 281 15.03 -1.22 15.96
C GLY A 281 15.32 -0.16 14.90
N VAL A 282 16.47 0.52 15.01
CA VAL A 282 16.95 1.50 14.02
C VAL A 282 17.10 0.87 12.64
N GLU A 283 17.77 -0.28 12.55
CA GLU A 283 17.95 -0.96 11.25
C GLU A 283 16.63 -1.46 10.66
N ARG A 284 15.70 -1.95 11.48
CA ARG A 284 14.35 -2.30 11.01
C ARG A 284 13.61 -1.09 10.49
N MET A 285 13.71 0.07 11.15
CA MET A 285 13.11 1.32 10.70
C MET A 285 13.68 1.77 9.34
N LYS A 286 15.00 1.71 9.16
CA LYS A 286 15.65 1.97 7.87
C LYS A 286 15.16 1.03 6.78
N ILE A 287 15.13 -0.28 7.04
CA ILE A 287 14.61 -1.30 6.12
C ILE A 287 13.17 -0.99 5.72
N ARG A 288 12.28 -0.71 6.68
CA ARG A 288 10.87 -0.41 6.43
C ARG A 288 10.69 0.87 5.63
N THR A 289 11.48 1.90 5.92
CA THR A 289 11.50 3.16 5.16
C THR A 289 11.87 2.94 3.70
N ARG A 290 12.91 2.14 3.42
CA ARG A 290 13.31 1.77 2.05
C ARG A 290 12.25 0.91 1.35
N GLN A 291 11.64 -0.04 2.06
CA GLN A 291 10.53 -0.85 1.54
C GLN A 291 9.34 0.02 1.15
N TYR A 292 9.00 0.99 2.00
CA TYR A 292 7.93 1.95 1.73
C TYR A 292 8.24 2.77 0.47
N ALA A 293 9.42 3.38 0.36
CA ALA A 293 9.82 4.12 -0.85
C ALA A 293 9.74 3.28 -2.13
N ARG A 294 10.19 2.01 -2.10
CA ARG A 294 10.06 1.09 -3.25
C ARG A 294 8.61 0.79 -3.61
N TYR A 295 7.76 0.59 -2.60
CA TYR A 295 6.32 0.39 -2.80
C TYR A 295 5.69 1.64 -3.45
N GLN A 296 6.07 2.84 -3.01
CA GLN A 296 5.61 4.10 -3.58
C GLN A 296 5.94 4.23 -5.07
N VAL A 297 7.20 3.98 -5.48
CA VAL A 297 7.59 3.97 -6.91
C VAL A 297 6.81 2.92 -7.72
N LYS A 298 6.69 1.70 -7.19
CA LYS A 298 5.93 0.63 -7.85
C LYS A 298 4.46 1.04 -8.06
N TRP A 299 3.87 1.73 -7.09
CA TRP A 299 2.50 2.21 -7.18
C TRP A 299 2.37 3.34 -8.20
N ILE A 300 3.25 4.33 -8.17
CA ILE A 300 3.23 5.46 -9.12
C ILE A 300 3.33 4.93 -10.56
N THR A 301 4.26 4.01 -10.81
CA THR A 301 4.48 3.45 -12.16
C THR A 301 3.37 2.48 -12.61
N LYS A 302 2.92 1.57 -11.74
CA LYS A 302 1.98 0.49 -12.13
C LYS A 302 0.50 0.80 -11.91
N MET A 303 0.18 1.82 -11.11
CA MET A 303 -1.20 2.19 -10.79
C MET A 303 -1.51 3.61 -11.29
N LEU A 304 -0.85 4.64 -10.75
CA LEU A 304 -1.15 6.04 -11.10
C LEU A 304 -0.84 6.35 -12.56
N GLY A 305 0.38 6.05 -13.02
CA GLY A 305 0.78 6.30 -14.40
C GLY A 305 -0.13 5.56 -15.39
N VAL A 306 -0.64 4.38 -15.02
CA VAL A 306 -1.62 3.65 -15.82
C VAL A 306 -2.96 4.33 -15.87
N GLU A 307 -3.42 4.84 -14.74
CA GLU A 307 -4.67 5.57 -14.65
C GLU A 307 -4.63 6.87 -15.44
N LEU A 308 -3.57 7.66 -15.23
CA LEU A 308 -3.31 8.91 -15.92
C LEU A 308 -3.21 8.75 -17.43
N HIS A 309 -2.57 7.68 -17.92
CA HIS A 309 -2.51 7.42 -19.36
C HIS A 309 -3.87 7.13 -20.00
N LYS A 310 -4.89 6.69 -19.23
CA LYS A 310 -6.24 6.54 -19.81
C LYS A 310 -6.80 7.89 -20.25
N GLU A 311 -6.40 8.99 -19.61
CA GLU A 311 -6.81 10.35 -19.98
C GLU A 311 -6.29 10.79 -21.35
N SER A 312 -5.29 10.08 -21.92
CA SER A 312 -4.87 10.30 -23.32
C SER A 312 -6.01 10.10 -24.32
N ARG A 313 -7.00 9.25 -24.02
CA ARG A 313 -8.19 9.03 -24.85
C ARG A 313 -9.06 10.28 -24.97
N PHE A 314 -8.98 11.15 -23.97
CA PHE A 314 -9.69 12.43 -23.92
C PHE A 314 -8.73 13.60 -24.21
N ASN A 315 -7.59 13.32 -24.85
CA ASN A 315 -6.53 14.28 -25.15
C ASN A 315 -6.11 15.12 -23.93
N TYR A 316 -6.10 14.53 -22.74
CA TYR A 316 -5.74 15.21 -21.49
C TYR A 316 -6.55 16.49 -21.23
N LYS A 317 -7.84 16.50 -21.62
CA LYS A 317 -8.75 17.65 -21.52
C LYS A 317 -8.80 18.30 -20.13
N TYR A 318 -8.68 17.49 -19.07
CA TYR A 318 -8.67 17.97 -17.68
C TYR A 318 -7.34 17.65 -16.98
N GLY A 319 -6.26 17.64 -17.75
CA GLY A 319 -4.94 17.27 -17.28
C GLY A 319 -4.70 15.76 -17.31
N GLY A 320 -3.89 15.30 -16.38
CA GLY A 320 -3.49 13.90 -16.28
C GLY A 320 -2.16 13.54 -16.95
N LYS A 321 -1.43 14.51 -17.53
CA LYS A 321 0.00 14.33 -17.80
C LYS A 321 0.78 14.36 -16.49
N MET A 322 1.81 13.53 -16.38
CA MET A 322 2.64 13.44 -15.18
C MET A 322 4.05 13.93 -15.50
N TYR A 323 4.46 15.01 -14.84
CA TYR A 323 5.74 15.65 -15.05
C TYR A 323 6.77 15.21 -14.00
N LEU A 324 7.83 14.51 -14.41
CA LEU A 324 8.92 14.12 -13.51
C LEU A 324 9.84 15.28 -13.20
N LEU A 325 10.12 15.51 -11.93
CA LEU A 325 11.15 16.43 -11.45
C LEU A 325 12.30 15.62 -10.85
N ASP A 326 13.51 15.81 -11.36
CA ASP A 326 14.67 15.04 -10.93
C ASP A 326 15.32 15.66 -9.68
N ALA A 327 15.07 15.03 -8.54
CA ALA A 327 15.66 15.38 -7.25
C ALA A 327 16.87 14.51 -6.89
N THR A 328 17.48 13.80 -7.87
CA THR A 328 18.63 12.92 -7.64
C THR A 328 19.87 13.71 -7.23
N ASP A 329 20.14 14.87 -7.81
CA ASP A 329 21.21 15.76 -7.37
C ASP A 329 20.61 17.03 -6.74
N LEU A 330 20.80 17.19 -5.43
CA LEU A 330 20.27 18.34 -4.70
C LEU A 330 21.02 19.64 -5.05
N SER A 331 22.23 19.58 -5.60
CA SER A 331 22.93 20.78 -6.09
C SER A 331 22.22 21.40 -7.29
N GLN A 332 21.42 20.59 -8.01
CA GLN A 332 20.62 20.99 -9.15
C GLN A 332 19.13 21.16 -8.81
N TRP A 333 18.78 21.17 -7.51
CA TRP A 333 17.39 21.30 -7.05
C TRP A 333 16.66 22.49 -7.70
N ASP A 334 17.30 23.65 -7.66
CA ASP A 334 16.76 24.90 -8.19
C ASP A 334 16.38 24.76 -9.67
N ASN A 335 17.26 24.17 -10.48
CA ASN A 335 17.04 24.01 -11.92
C ASN A 335 16.05 22.88 -12.25
N ASN A 336 16.28 21.69 -11.69
CA ASN A 336 15.60 20.46 -12.08
C ASN A 336 14.24 20.28 -11.43
N VAL A 337 14.04 20.87 -10.25
CA VAL A 337 12.83 20.73 -9.44
C VAL A 337 12.09 22.06 -9.34
N ARG A 338 12.67 23.07 -8.69
CA ARG A 338 11.97 24.33 -8.39
C ARG A 338 11.57 25.08 -9.66
N ASP A 339 12.54 25.52 -10.44
CA ASP A 339 12.31 26.41 -11.58
C ASP A 339 11.56 25.69 -12.70
N ARG A 340 11.90 24.42 -12.98
CA ARG A 340 11.15 23.60 -13.93
C ARG A 340 9.71 23.37 -13.48
N GLY A 341 9.50 23.03 -12.21
CA GLY A 341 8.17 22.82 -11.65
C GLY A 341 7.30 24.08 -11.71
N ILE A 342 7.86 25.23 -11.36
CA ILE A 342 7.17 26.53 -11.45
C ILE A 342 6.78 26.84 -12.90
N ARG A 343 7.69 26.70 -13.88
CA ARG A 343 7.38 26.94 -15.30
C ARG A 343 6.23 26.07 -15.80
N ILE A 344 6.26 24.77 -15.48
CA ILE A 344 5.19 23.83 -15.87
C ILE A 344 3.87 24.25 -15.24
N ALA A 345 3.88 24.60 -13.96
CA ALA A 345 2.66 24.96 -13.24
C ALA A 345 2.07 26.29 -13.73
N GLN A 346 2.89 27.31 -14.02
CA GLN A 346 2.45 28.57 -14.62
C GLN A 346 1.80 28.35 -15.98
N GLN A 347 2.46 27.60 -16.88
CA GLN A 347 1.88 27.24 -18.18
C GLN A 347 0.54 26.52 -18.02
N PHE A 348 0.45 25.57 -17.08
CA PHE A 348 -0.79 24.84 -16.82
C PHE A 348 -1.92 25.76 -16.33
N THR A 349 -1.63 26.67 -15.38
CA THR A 349 -2.65 27.55 -14.80
C THR A 349 -3.10 28.65 -15.75
N GLU A 350 -2.21 29.17 -16.60
CA GLU A 350 -2.49 30.28 -17.51
C GLU A 350 -3.03 29.82 -18.88
N GLN A 351 -2.48 28.74 -19.43
CA GLN A 351 -2.72 28.30 -20.81
C GLN A 351 -3.59 27.04 -20.88
N GLY A 352 -3.80 26.36 -19.74
CA GLY A 352 -4.58 25.13 -19.64
C GLY A 352 -3.76 23.86 -19.90
N SER A 353 -4.39 22.71 -19.60
CA SER A 353 -3.70 21.41 -19.54
C SER A 353 -3.07 20.91 -20.84
N SER A 354 -3.63 21.31 -21.99
CA SER A 354 -3.19 20.84 -23.31
C SER A 354 -2.03 21.65 -23.89
N GLN A 355 -1.67 22.78 -23.30
CA GLN A 355 -0.72 23.76 -23.86
C GLN A 355 0.64 23.82 -23.13
N VAL A 356 0.86 23.00 -22.11
CA VAL A 356 2.17 22.90 -21.45
C VAL A 356 3.22 22.38 -22.43
N SER A 357 4.24 23.19 -22.72
CA SER A 357 5.28 22.93 -23.73
C SER A 357 6.49 22.15 -23.19
N GLU A 358 6.69 22.18 -21.88
CA GLU A 358 7.75 21.44 -21.20
C GLU A 358 7.57 19.91 -21.40
N PRO A 359 8.65 19.14 -21.60
CA PRO A 359 8.56 17.69 -21.74
C PRO A 359 8.13 17.05 -20.42
N GLU A 360 7.38 15.93 -20.47
CA GLU A 360 6.92 15.23 -19.26
C GLU A 360 8.07 14.72 -18.39
N ALA A 361 9.20 14.32 -18.98
CA ALA A 361 10.38 13.90 -18.24
C ALA A 361 11.68 14.42 -18.87
N PRO A 362 12.72 14.72 -18.06
CA PRO A 362 14.09 14.84 -18.54
C PRO A 362 14.52 13.60 -19.33
N ASP A 363 15.42 13.78 -20.29
CA ASP A 363 15.77 12.74 -21.28
C ASP A 363 16.21 11.41 -20.66
N HIS A 364 17.03 11.45 -19.60
CA HIS A 364 17.52 10.27 -18.89
C HIS A 364 16.45 9.57 -18.04
N LEU A 365 15.34 10.24 -17.72
CA LEU A 365 14.24 9.69 -16.91
C LEU A 365 13.00 9.31 -17.73
N ARG A 366 13.00 9.51 -19.06
CA ARG A 366 11.86 9.19 -19.92
C ARG A 366 11.38 7.74 -19.78
N ASN A 367 12.28 6.81 -19.49
CA ASN A 367 11.98 5.38 -19.32
C ASN A 367 11.17 5.06 -18.05
N LEU A 368 11.09 5.99 -17.09
CA LEU A 368 10.27 5.84 -15.88
C LEU A 368 8.80 6.11 -16.15
N LEU A 369 8.50 6.96 -17.14
CA LEU A 369 7.14 7.16 -17.58
C LEU A 369 6.67 5.92 -18.34
N PRO A 370 5.43 5.47 -18.08
CA PRO A 370 4.92 4.33 -18.79
C PRO A 370 4.79 4.65 -20.28
N THR A 371 5.49 3.88 -21.11
CA THR A 371 5.51 4.04 -22.57
C THR A 371 4.30 3.38 -23.23
N SER A 372 4.03 3.71 -24.50
CA SER A 372 3.02 3.02 -25.30
C SER A 372 3.24 1.49 -25.35
N GLU A 373 4.51 1.04 -25.35
CA GLU A 373 4.89 -0.36 -25.27
C GLU A 373 4.60 -0.97 -23.89
N PHE A 374 4.94 -0.26 -22.81
CA PHE A 374 4.55 -0.66 -21.46
C PHE A 374 3.04 -0.86 -21.37
N PHE A 375 2.24 0.03 -21.97
CA PHE A 375 0.78 -0.10 -21.99
C PHE A 375 0.26 -1.25 -22.84
N LYS A 376 0.88 -1.53 -24.00
CA LYS A 376 0.56 -2.72 -24.79
C LYS A 376 0.82 -4.00 -23.99
N LYS A 377 1.97 -4.09 -23.32
CA LYS A 377 2.33 -5.22 -22.45
C LYS A 377 1.45 -5.32 -21.20
N PHE A 378 1.10 -4.18 -20.60
CA PHE A 378 0.21 -4.13 -19.45
C PHE A 378 -1.21 -4.57 -19.83
N ARG A 379 -1.75 -4.08 -20.95
CA ARG A 379 -3.06 -4.51 -21.47
C ARG A 379 -3.05 -5.99 -21.86
N SER A 380 -2.00 -6.47 -22.53
CA SER A 380 -1.92 -7.89 -22.92
C SER A 380 -1.83 -8.79 -21.70
N ASN A 381 -1.07 -8.42 -20.65
CA ASN A 381 -1.08 -9.13 -19.38
C ASN A 381 -2.45 -9.08 -18.70
N LYS A 382 -3.12 -7.92 -18.65
CA LYS A 382 -4.45 -7.78 -18.05
C LYS A 382 -5.54 -8.57 -18.80
N LEU A 383 -5.43 -8.69 -20.13
CA LEU A 383 -6.31 -9.50 -20.97
C LEU A 383 -6.02 -11.00 -20.81
N LYS A 384 -4.75 -11.39 -20.66
CA LYS A 384 -4.37 -12.76 -20.25
C LYS A 384 -4.87 -13.11 -18.84
N GLU A 385 -4.94 -12.12 -17.95
CA GLU A 385 -5.53 -12.23 -16.60
C GLU A 385 -7.09 -12.21 -16.60
N SER A 386 -7.76 -12.18 -17.75
CA SER A 386 -9.23 -12.21 -17.80
C SER A 386 -9.78 -13.62 -17.55
N SER A 387 -10.67 -13.72 -16.55
CA SER A 387 -11.47 -14.86 -16.04
C SER A 387 -10.81 -16.23 -15.78
N ALA A 388 -9.83 -16.67 -16.55
CA ALA A 388 -9.18 -17.99 -16.40
C ALA A 388 -8.10 -18.03 -15.31
N ASN A 389 -7.59 -16.87 -14.87
CA ASN A 389 -6.44 -16.76 -13.95
C ASN A 389 -6.79 -16.49 -12.48
N TRP A 390 -8.06 -16.49 -12.09
CA TRP A 390 -8.48 -16.26 -10.69
C TRP A 390 -8.89 -17.56 -9.98
N LYS A 391 -8.27 -18.67 -10.38
CA LYS A 391 -8.47 -19.96 -9.74
C LYS A 391 -7.54 -20.09 -8.53
N HIS A 392 -8.07 -20.53 -7.41
CA HIS A 392 -7.27 -20.91 -6.24
C HIS A 392 -6.64 -22.29 -6.46
N TYR A 393 -5.34 -22.38 -6.24
CA TYR A 393 -4.58 -23.62 -6.20
C TYR A 393 -4.05 -23.82 -4.79
N GLU A 394 -4.34 -24.96 -4.21
CA GLU A 394 -3.93 -25.30 -2.86
C GLU A 394 -2.79 -26.32 -2.89
N CYS A 395 -1.70 -26.00 -2.18
CA CYS A 395 -0.59 -26.92 -2.03
C CYS A 395 -0.82 -27.85 -0.84
N SER A 396 -1.02 -29.14 -1.12
CA SER A 396 -1.12 -30.18 -0.08
C SER A 396 0.18 -30.42 0.70
N VAL A 397 1.31 -29.93 0.19
CA VAL A 397 2.65 -30.15 0.76
C VAL A 397 3.12 -28.99 1.62
N CYS A 398 2.93 -27.76 1.14
CA CYS A 398 3.44 -26.56 1.80
C CYS A 398 2.38 -26.02 2.75
N LYS A 399 2.71 -25.96 4.05
CA LYS A 399 1.86 -25.35 5.08
C LYS A 399 2.52 -24.10 5.68
N ASP A 400 1.72 -23.18 6.19
CA ASP A 400 2.18 -22.03 6.98
C ASP A 400 2.44 -22.43 8.45
N ALA A 401 2.77 -21.45 9.30
CA ALA A 401 3.10 -21.68 10.71
C ALA A 401 1.88 -22.16 11.52
N GLU A 402 0.68 -21.82 11.08
CA GLU A 402 -0.59 -22.24 11.67
C GLU A 402 -1.10 -23.57 11.09
N GLY A 403 -0.34 -24.20 10.20
CA GLY A 403 -0.66 -25.49 9.58
C GLY A 403 -1.63 -25.42 8.40
N ARG A 404 -1.98 -24.22 7.93
CA ARG A 404 -2.86 -24.00 6.78
C ARG A 404 -2.08 -24.21 5.48
N PRO A 405 -2.71 -24.77 4.45
CA PRO A 405 -2.07 -25.01 3.17
C PRO A 405 -1.75 -23.70 2.45
N LEU A 406 -0.65 -23.67 1.70
CA LEU A 406 -0.31 -22.53 0.86
C LEU A 406 -1.28 -22.45 -0.31
N VAL A 407 -1.93 -21.29 -0.45
CA VAL A 407 -2.84 -21.01 -1.57
C VAL A 407 -2.16 -20.05 -2.56
N ALA A 408 -2.16 -20.41 -3.85
CA ALA A 408 -1.79 -19.51 -4.93
C ALA A 408 -3.04 -19.10 -5.72
N VAL A 409 -3.15 -17.82 -6.05
CA VAL A 409 -4.22 -17.31 -6.93
C VAL A 409 -3.67 -17.22 -8.35
N GLY A 410 -4.19 -18.04 -9.25
CA GLY A 410 -3.82 -18.07 -10.67
C GLY A 410 -2.69 -19.03 -11.03
N GLU A 411 -2.75 -19.53 -12.27
CA GLU A 411 -1.87 -20.58 -12.77
C GLU A 411 -0.39 -20.15 -12.82
N ASP A 412 -0.12 -18.91 -13.19
CA ASP A 412 1.26 -18.39 -13.24
C ASP A 412 1.90 -18.35 -11.84
N ASN A 413 1.16 -17.89 -10.84
CA ASN A 413 1.63 -17.89 -9.45
C ASN A 413 1.78 -19.31 -8.90
N TRP A 414 0.92 -20.24 -9.32
CA TRP A 414 1.03 -21.65 -8.99
C TRP A 414 2.32 -22.28 -9.56
N LYS A 415 2.64 -22.05 -10.83
CA LYS A 415 3.90 -22.52 -11.46
C LYS A 415 5.14 -21.93 -10.78
N ILE A 416 5.09 -20.67 -10.36
CA ILE A 416 6.15 -20.04 -9.56
C ILE A 416 6.29 -20.74 -8.21
N HIS A 417 5.19 -21.11 -7.57
CA HIS A 417 5.21 -21.86 -6.32
C HIS A 417 5.81 -23.26 -6.49
N GLU A 418 5.36 -24.05 -7.48
CA GLU A 418 5.87 -25.40 -7.74
C GLU A 418 7.38 -25.41 -8.01
N SER A 419 7.88 -24.41 -8.72
CA SER A 419 9.30 -24.27 -9.02
C SER A 419 10.13 -23.69 -7.86
N SER A 420 9.47 -23.21 -6.80
CA SER A 420 10.13 -22.54 -5.67
C SER A 420 11.01 -23.48 -4.84
N ARG A 421 12.09 -22.93 -4.27
CA ARG A 421 12.97 -23.67 -3.34
C ARG A 421 12.20 -24.21 -2.13
N ARG A 422 11.20 -23.46 -1.63
CA ARG A 422 10.35 -23.87 -0.50
C ARG A 422 9.61 -25.16 -0.83
N HIS A 423 8.91 -25.19 -1.97
CA HIS A 423 8.15 -26.35 -2.40
C HIS A 423 9.06 -27.57 -2.60
N LYS A 424 10.14 -27.42 -3.38
CA LYS A 424 11.10 -28.50 -3.64
C LYS A 424 11.70 -29.08 -2.36
N LYS A 425 12.07 -28.23 -1.39
CA LYS A 425 12.63 -28.67 -0.11
C LYS A 425 11.60 -29.46 0.71
N GLN A 426 10.35 -29.00 0.73
CA GLN A 426 9.29 -29.65 1.50
C GLN A 426 8.87 -31.00 0.88
N VAL A 427 8.79 -31.09 -0.44
CA VAL A 427 8.56 -32.36 -1.16
C VAL A 427 9.65 -33.37 -0.81
N SER A 428 10.92 -32.99 -0.98
CA SER A 428 12.07 -33.86 -0.65
C SER A 428 12.10 -34.28 0.83
N TYR A 429 11.72 -33.39 1.75
CA TYR A 429 11.57 -33.74 3.16
C TYR A 429 10.46 -34.78 3.38
N ASN A 430 9.29 -34.58 2.78
CA ASN A 430 8.16 -35.50 2.91
C ASN A 430 8.45 -36.87 2.28
N GLU A 431 9.16 -36.92 1.15
CA GLU A 431 9.60 -38.17 0.52
C GLU A 431 10.54 -38.96 1.43
N ARG A 432 11.55 -38.31 2.01
CA ARG A 432 12.47 -38.94 2.98
C ARG A 432 11.72 -39.44 4.21
N LYS A 433 10.77 -38.65 4.72
CA LYS A 433 9.94 -39.04 5.86
C LYS A 433 9.09 -40.27 5.54
N ARG A 434 8.44 -40.33 4.38
CA ARG A 434 7.66 -41.49 3.93
C ARG A 434 8.52 -42.75 3.82
N ALA A 435 9.70 -42.64 3.19
CA ALA A 435 10.63 -43.76 3.07
C ALA A 435 11.07 -44.29 4.45
N HIS A 436 11.36 -43.39 5.39
CA HIS A 436 11.67 -43.76 6.77
C HIS A 436 10.47 -44.44 7.46
N ASP A 437 9.27 -43.86 7.36
CA ASP A 437 8.06 -44.41 7.98
C ASP A 437 7.70 -45.80 7.41
N GLU A 438 7.92 -46.04 6.12
CA GLU A 438 7.76 -47.36 5.48
C GLU A 438 8.75 -48.39 6.01
N ILE A 439 10.02 -48.01 6.21
CA ILE A 439 11.05 -48.87 6.81
C ILE A 439 10.65 -49.21 8.25
N VAL A 440 10.24 -48.22 9.04
CA VAL A 440 9.79 -48.42 10.43
C VAL A 440 8.54 -49.31 10.48
N ALA A 441 7.59 -49.15 9.55
CA ALA A 441 6.40 -49.98 9.48
C ALA A 441 6.72 -51.44 9.09
N LYS A 442 7.64 -51.66 8.14
CA LYS A 442 8.16 -53.01 7.80
C LYS A 442 8.83 -53.65 9.02
N TYR A 443 9.65 -52.89 9.75
CA TYR A 443 10.29 -53.39 10.97
C TYR A 443 9.27 -53.78 12.04
N LYS A 444 8.23 -52.95 12.27
CA LYS A 444 7.15 -53.28 13.23
C LYS A 444 6.40 -54.56 12.85
N LYS A 445 6.06 -54.75 11.56
CA LYS A 445 5.40 -55.97 11.08
C LYS A 445 6.27 -57.21 11.28
N ILE A 446 7.55 -57.15 10.90
CA ILE A 446 8.49 -58.26 11.09
C ILE A 446 8.64 -58.58 12.59
N LYS A 447 8.69 -57.56 13.46
CA LYS A 447 8.76 -57.76 14.90
C LYS A 447 7.48 -58.41 15.47
N GLU A 448 6.31 -58.00 15.00
CA GLU A 448 5.02 -58.58 15.40
C GLU A 448 4.82 -60.01 14.88
N GLU A 449 5.26 -60.31 13.65
CA GLU A 449 5.24 -61.66 13.06
C GLU A 449 6.21 -62.58 13.80
N LYS A 450 7.44 -62.13 14.07
CA LYS A 450 8.41 -62.92 14.86
C LYS A 450 8.00 -63.09 16.33
N MET A 451 7.30 -62.13 16.94
CA MET A 451 6.71 -62.29 18.28
C MET A 451 5.56 -63.31 18.31
N LYS A 452 4.86 -63.52 17.19
CA LYS A 452 3.84 -64.56 17.05
C LYS A 452 4.44 -65.94 16.72
N GLU A 453 5.56 -65.99 16.01
CA GLU A 453 6.20 -67.25 15.60
C GLU A 453 7.18 -67.84 16.62
N ASN A 454 7.90 -67.03 17.41
CA ASN A 454 8.89 -67.56 18.36
C ASN A 454 8.93 -66.77 19.67
N GLY A 455 8.62 -67.47 20.77
CA GLY A 455 8.97 -67.02 22.10
C GLY A 455 10.50 -66.88 22.23
N LYS A 456 10.97 -65.63 22.32
CA LYS A 456 12.30 -65.17 22.74
C LYS A 456 13.48 -65.64 21.88
N ASN A 457 14.00 -64.74 21.04
CA ASN A 457 15.45 -64.65 20.83
C ASN A 457 15.87 -63.19 20.58
N GLU A 458 16.41 -62.53 21.62
CA GLU A 458 16.73 -61.09 21.65
C GLU A 458 18.02 -60.72 20.89
N GLU A 459 18.89 -61.68 20.57
CA GLU A 459 20.20 -61.42 19.96
C GLU A 459 20.15 -61.13 18.45
N GLU A 460 19.22 -61.73 17.69
CA GLU A 460 19.07 -61.43 16.25
C GLU A 460 18.44 -60.06 15.99
N VAL A 461 17.57 -59.59 16.90
CA VAL A 461 16.93 -58.27 16.80
C VAL A 461 17.95 -57.13 16.98
N LYS A 462 19.04 -57.40 17.70
CA LYS A 462 20.16 -56.45 17.89
C LYS A 462 21.01 -56.30 16.63
N LYS A 463 21.30 -57.38 15.90
CA LYS A 463 22.13 -57.36 14.68
C LYS A 463 21.51 -56.53 13.55
N ILE A 464 20.19 -56.59 13.37
CA ILE A 464 19.49 -55.83 12.32
C ILE A 464 19.44 -54.32 12.65
N LYS A 465 19.58 -53.96 13.93
CA LYS A 465 19.60 -52.56 14.40
C LYS A 465 20.89 -51.82 14.03
N GLU A 466 21.93 -52.55 13.64
CA GLU A 466 23.22 -52.01 13.20
C GLU A 466 23.32 -51.91 11.66
N GLU A 467 22.41 -52.56 10.92
CA GLU A 467 22.35 -52.51 9.44
C GLU A 467 21.33 -51.51 8.88
N CYS A 468 20.40 -51.00 9.71
CA CYS A 468 19.48 -49.89 9.40
C CYS A 468 20.00 -48.57 9.95
#